data_AF-A0A0M9AKD8-F1
#
_entry.id   AF-A0A0M9AKD8-F1
#
_cell.length_a   1.000
_cell.length_b   1.000
_cell.length_c   1.000
_cell.angle_alpha   90.00
_cell.angle_beta   90.00
_cell.angle_gamma   90.00
#
_symmetry.space_group_name_H-M   'P 1'
#
loop_
_entity.id
_entity.type
_entity.pdbx_description
1 polymer ?
#
loop_
_entity_poly.entity_id
_entity_poly.type
_entity_poly.pdbx_seq_one_letter_code
_entity_poly.pdbx_strand_id
1 'polypeptide(L)'
;MSDDTESPSVPLADPFAALAVGGYGADVCVHRDDISTEFPNEILELVRVRVDENRDLRRVDSDRFVRNVVVANSNDRRSVVKRMLADVPADATDEDLYVSALLRDVIPPSFVRLNDPDDENVVTKVMELDTTVSKIKLLVSLGRVAQQDDFTAEDLDSMEGALDTLAELDDTENVDQYIRERLL
;
A
#
# COMPACT_ATOMS: atom_id res chain seq x y z
N MET A 1 21.17 -20.33 20.06
CA MET A 1 20.18 -19.30 20.44
C MET A 1 20.23 -18.28 19.33
N SER A 2 19.10 -18.20 18.62
CA SER A 2 18.67 -17.24 17.60
C SER A 2 19.74 -16.64 16.67
N ASP A 3 19.80 -17.18 15.45
CA ASP A 3 20.16 -16.43 14.25
C ASP A 3 19.08 -15.35 14.08
N ASP A 4 19.31 -14.15 14.60
CA ASP A 4 18.60 -12.96 14.14
C ASP A 4 19.15 -12.66 12.73
N THR A 5 18.59 -13.34 11.73
CA THR A 5 18.74 -12.94 10.35
C THR A 5 17.95 -11.65 10.19
N GLU A 6 18.59 -10.54 10.55
CA GLU A 6 18.10 -9.20 10.27
C GLU A 6 17.83 -9.15 8.76
N SER A 7 16.55 -9.24 8.39
CA SER A 7 16.14 -9.13 7.00
C SER A 7 16.71 -7.81 6.49
N PRO A 8 17.41 -7.79 5.34
CA PRO A 8 18.07 -6.58 4.85
C PRO A 8 17.04 -5.45 4.87
N SER A 9 17.36 -4.33 5.54
CA SER A 9 16.44 -3.21 5.68
C SER A 9 16.06 -2.72 4.29
N VAL A 10 14.85 -3.07 3.85
CA VAL A 10 14.31 -2.63 2.56
C VAL A 10 14.22 -1.11 2.61
N PRO A 11 14.85 -0.38 1.67
CA PRO A 11 14.74 1.07 1.61
C PRO A 11 13.26 1.48 1.65
N LEU A 12 12.96 2.52 2.43
CA LEU A 12 11.60 3.01 2.53
C LEU A 12 11.38 4.09 1.48
N ALA A 13 10.33 3.94 0.69
CA ALA A 13 9.82 4.98 -0.19
C ALA A 13 8.30 5.05 -0.06
N ASP A 14 7.76 6.26 -0.10
CA ASP A 14 6.31 6.47 -0.15
C ASP A 14 5.86 6.39 -1.62
N PRO A 15 5.01 5.42 -2.01
CA PRO A 15 4.60 5.26 -3.40
C PRO A 15 3.80 6.47 -3.94
N PHE A 16 3.22 7.28 -3.05
CA PHE A 16 2.51 8.52 -3.40
C PHE A 16 3.46 9.68 -3.72
N ALA A 17 4.77 9.55 -3.42
CA ALA A 17 5.73 10.62 -3.64
C ALA A 17 5.79 11.07 -5.12
N ALA A 18 5.55 10.14 -6.05
CA ALA A 18 5.57 10.39 -7.49
C ALA A 18 4.22 10.83 -8.08
N LEU A 19 3.14 10.85 -7.31
CA LEU A 19 1.84 11.33 -7.76
C LEU A 19 1.83 12.87 -7.76
N ALA A 20 1.18 13.46 -8.76
CA ALA A 20 1.00 14.91 -8.84
C ALA A 20 -0.08 15.38 -7.85
N VAL A 21 -0.06 16.66 -7.51
CA VAL A 21 -1.18 17.32 -6.81
C VAL A 21 -2.47 17.12 -7.62
N GLY A 22 -3.56 16.78 -6.93
CA GLY A 22 -4.84 16.41 -7.52
C GLY A 22 -4.92 14.96 -7.99
N GLY A 23 -3.81 14.21 -7.99
CA GLY A 23 -3.80 12.80 -8.38
C GLY A 23 -4.52 11.92 -7.36
N TYR A 24 -5.24 10.92 -7.86
CA TYR A 24 -5.95 9.93 -7.06
C TYR A 24 -5.10 8.69 -6.81
N GLY A 25 -5.38 8.02 -5.71
CA GLY A 25 -4.82 6.72 -5.41
C GLY A 25 -5.57 5.95 -4.33
N ALA A 26 -5.12 4.73 -4.10
CA ALA A 26 -5.58 3.85 -3.03
C ALA A 26 -4.41 3.52 -2.12
N ASP A 27 -4.50 3.90 -0.85
CA ASP A 27 -3.51 3.56 0.17
C ASP A 27 -4.02 2.40 1.03
N VAL A 28 -3.09 1.58 1.52
CA VAL A 28 -3.39 0.62 2.58
C VAL A 28 -2.83 1.21 3.86
N CYS A 29 -3.73 1.55 4.77
CA CYS A 29 -3.45 2.28 5.97
C CYS A 29 -3.60 1.40 7.21
N VAL A 30 -2.91 1.80 8.27
CA VAL A 30 -3.20 1.34 9.64
C VAL A 30 -3.33 2.56 10.53
N HIS A 31 -4.17 2.46 11.55
CA HIS A 31 -4.30 3.53 12.54
C HIS A 31 -2.96 3.75 13.26
N ARG A 32 -2.66 5.00 13.64
CA ARG A 32 -1.35 5.37 14.22
C ARG A 32 -0.98 4.62 15.50
N ASP A 33 -1.97 4.12 16.23
CA ASP A 33 -1.78 3.42 17.50
C ASP A 33 -1.50 1.91 17.28
N ASP A 34 -1.77 1.39 16.08
CA ASP A 34 -1.63 -0.03 15.70
C ASP A 34 -0.37 -0.31 14.87
N ILE A 35 0.58 0.63 14.85
CA ILE A 35 1.78 0.53 14.03
C ILE A 35 2.65 -0.63 14.50
N SER A 36 2.71 -1.68 13.67
CA SER A 36 3.57 -2.86 13.87
C SER A 36 4.39 -3.18 12.61
N THR A 37 5.34 -4.10 12.73
CA THR A 37 6.15 -4.53 11.57
C THR A 37 5.42 -5.49 10.64
N GLU A 38 4.44 -6.23 11.14
CA GLU A 38 3.84 -7.38 10.46
C GLU A 38 2.50 -7.08 9.77
N PHE A 39 1.75 -6.06 10.23
CA PHE A 39 0.49 -5.61 9.64
C PHE A 39 -0.44 -6.76 9.22
N PRO A 40 -1.09 -7.43 10.18
CA PRO A 40 -2.04 -8.50 9.90
C PRO A 40 -3.25 -7.95 9.13
N ASN A 41 -3.91 -8.80 8.32
CA ASN A 41 -4.93 -8.36 7.38
C ASN A 41 -6.11 -7.62 8.04
N GLU A 42 -6.42 -7.95 9.30
CA GLU A 42 -7.58 -7.47 10.06
C GLU A 42 -7.46 -5.99 10.47
N ILE A 43 -6.24 -5.44 10.51
CA ILE A 43 -6.00 -4.04 10.89
C ILE A 43 -5.75 -3.14 9.68
N LEU A 44 -5.73 -3.72 8.47
CA LEU A 44 -5.50 -2.98 7.24
C LEU A 44 -6.80 -2.28 6.81
N GLU A 45 -6.70 -0.99 6.52
CA GLU A 45 -7.79 -0.22 5.94
C GLU A 45 -7.41 0.25 4.54
N LEU A 46 -8.22 -0.12 3.54
CA LEU A 46 -8.11 0.44 2.20
C LEU A 46 -8.74 1.84 2.22
N VAL A 47 -7.96 2.87 1.89
CA VAL A 47 -8.43 4.25 1.86
C VAL A 47 -8.19 4.84 0.47
N ARG A 48 -9.29 5.23 -0.20
CA ARG A 48 -9.23 5.99 -1.45
C ARG A 48 -8.91 7.45 -1.14
N VAL A 49 -7.84 7.97 -1.75
CA VAL A 49 -7.26 9.29 -1.42
C VAL A 49 -6.98 10.14 -2.66
N ARG A 50 -6.88 11.45 -2.43
CA ARG A 50 -6.35 12.44 -3.36
C ARG A 50 -5.15 13.14 -2.73
N VAL A 51 -4.12 13.42 -3.52
CA VAL A 51 -3.01 14.29 -3.09
C VAL A 51 -3.46 15.75 -3.16
N ASP A 52 -3.44 16.47 -2.04
CA ASP A 52 -3.80 17.89 -2.02
C ASP A 52 -2.62 18.83 -2.32
N GLU A 53 -2.86 20.15 -2.26
CA GLU A 53 -1.87 21.19 -2.55
C GLU A 53 -0.71 21.23 -1.56
N ASN A 54 -0.94 20.79 -0.31
CA ASN A 54 0.07 20.71 0.74
C ASN A 54 0.83 19.39 0.72
N ARG A 55 0.48 18.49 -0.21
CA ARG A 55 0.96 17.10 -0.30
C ARG A 55 0.45 16.24 0.85
N ASP A 56 -0.75 16.53 1.33
CA ASP A 56 -1.49 15.65 2.21
C ASP A 56 -2.31 14.66 1.38
N LEU A 57 -2.46 13.44 1.89
CA LEU A 57 -3.46 12.51 1.41
C LEU A 57 -4.77 12.82 2.12
N ARG A 58 -5.78 13.15 1.32
CA ARG A 58 -7.15 13.45 1.76
C ARG A 58 -8.08 12.34 1.27
N ARG A 59 -8.97 11.83 2.12
CA ARG A 59 -9.97 10.85 1.70
C ARG A 59 -10.84 11.43 0.59
N VAL A 60 -11.15 10.65 -0.43
CA VAL A 60 -11.94 11.16 -1.58
C VAL A 60 -13.40 11.44 -1.21
N ASP A 61 -13.98 10.65 -0.30
CA ASP A 61 -15.39 10.75 0.09
C ASP A 61 -15.68 11.92 1.04
N SER A 62 -14.72 12.31 1.88
CA SER A 62 -14.94 13.27 2.96
C SER A 62 -13.93 14.42 3.03
N ASP A 63 -12.90 14.42 2.18
CA ASP A 63 -11.76 15.36 2.20
C ASP A 63 -11.04 15.44 3.57
N ARG A 64 -11.19 14.39 4.40
CA ARG A 64 -10.52 14.31 5.70
C ARG A 64 -9.07 13.96 5.50
N PHE A 65 -8.21 14.58 6.31
CA PHE A 65 -6.79 14.25 6.36
C PHE A 65 -6.58 12.77 6.71
N VAL A 66 -5.61 12.14 6.06
CA VAL A 66 -5.17 10.76 6.35
C VAL A 66 -3.73 10.77 6.87
N ARG A 67 -2.83 11.35 6.07
CA ARG A 67 -1.40 11.50 6.35
C ARG A 67 -0.73 12.40 5.32
N ASN A 68 0.47 12.88 5.63
CA ASN A 68 1.33 13.55 4.65
C ASN A 68 1.98 12.54 3.70
N VAL A 69 2.22 12.96 2.46
CA VAL A 69 3.11 12.29 1.53
C VAL A 69 4.56 12.59 1.90
N VAL A 70 5.38 11.55 2.09
CA VAL A 70 6.77 11.72 2.52
C VAL A 70 7.74 11.48 1.37
N VAL A 71 8.48 12.51 0.98
CA VAL A 71 9.63 12.37 0.07
C VAL A 71 10.86 12.03 0.92
N ALA A 72 11.07 10.74 1.19
CA ALA A 72 12.22 10.28 1.96
C ALA A 72 12.81 9.00 1.42
N ASN A 73 14.11 9.03 1.17
CA ASN A 73 14.94 7.84 1.00
C ASN A 73 15.68 7.60 2.33
N SER A 74 14.95 7.16 3.35
CA SER A 74 15.51 6.88 4.68
C SER A 74 15.23 5.44 5.06
N ASN A 75 16.21 4.77 5.67
CA ASN A 75 16.02 3.42 6.17
C ASN A 75 15.40 3.43 7.60
N ASP A 76 15.18 4.60 8.20
CA ASP A 76 14.57 4.72 9.52
C ASP A 76 13.04 4.88 9.42
N ARG A 77 12.35 3.76 9.65
CA ARG A 77 10.90 3.68 9.64
C ARG A 77 10.24 4.64 10.64
N ARG A 78 10.80 4.81 11.83
CA ARG A 78 10.22 5.71 12.84
C ARG A 78 10.27 7.16 12.38
N SER A 79 11.37 7.56 11.75
CA SER A 79 11.53 8.90 11.19
C SER A 79 10.57 9.17 10.02
N VAL A 80 10.34 8.18 9.14
CA VAL A 80 9.37 8.33 8.04
C VAL A 80 7.94 8.39 8.58
N VAL A 81 7.57 7.48 9.49
CA VAL A 81 6.26 7.48 10.15
C VAL A 81 5.98 8.81 10.85
N LYS A 82 6.95 9.36 11.58
CA LYS A 82 6.79 10.66 12.23
C LYS A 82 6.51 11.79 11.24
N ARG A 83 7.06 11.72 10.02
CA ARG A 83 6.83 12.73 8.98
C ARG A 83 5.47 12.58 8.28
N MET A 84 4.91 11.38 8.23
CA MET A 84 3.53 11.16 7.76
C MET A 84 2.50 11.87 8.65
N LEU A 85 2.84 12.08 9.92
CA LEU A 85 1.97 12.72 10.92
C LEU A 85 2.59 14.02 11.46
N ALA A 86 3.46 14.66 10.70
CA ALA A 86 3.96 16.01 11.00
C ALA A 86 2.93 17.04 10.56
N ASP A 87 2.95 18.25 11.13
CA ASP A 87 2.17 19.39 10.63
C ASP A 87 0.67 19.09 10.37
N VAL A 88 0.08 18.19 11.17
CA VAL A 88 -1.29 17.71 11.02
C VAL A 88 -2.27 18.89 11.00
N PRO A 89 -3.13 19.00 9.99
CA PRO A 89 -4.13 20.06 9.88
C PRO A 89 -5.06 20.13 11.10
N ALA A 90 -5.49 21.33 11.48
CA ALA A 90 -6.31 21.55 12.68
C ALA A 90 -7.73 20.94 12.60
N ASP A 91 -8.18 20.62 11.39
CA ASP A 91 -9.44 19.93 11.08
C ASP A 91 -9.32 18.40 11.18
N ALA A 92 -8.11 17.85 11.32
CA ALA A 92 -7.91 16.41 11.51
C ALA A 92 -8.28 15.98 12.93
N THR A 93 -8.88 14.79 13.05
CA THR A 93 -9.15 14.17 14.35
C THR A 93 -8.15 13.04 14.61
N ASP A 94 -7.94 12.69 15.88
CA ASP A 94 -7.03 11.59 16.23
C ASP A 94 -7.45 10.24 15.60
N GLU A 95 -8.76 10.03 15.40
CA GLU A 95 -9.32 8.84 14.75
C GLU A 95 -9.01 8.78 13.25
N ASP A 96 -8.67 9.92 12.64
CA ASP A 96 -8.36 10.04 11.22
C ASP A 96 -6.84 9.99 10.95
N LEU A 97 -6.01 9.65 11.94
CA LEU A 97 -4.56 9.62 11.80
C LEU A 97 -4.06 8.22 11.46
N TYR A 98 -3.65 8.07 10.21
CA TYR A 98 -3.19 6.80 9.66
C TYR A 98 -1.75 6.89 9.19
N VAL A 99 -1.12 5.72 9.03
CA VAL A 99 0.16 5.59 8.35
C VAL A 99 0.05 4.55 7.25
N SER A 100 0.83 4.73 6.18
CA SER A 100 0.81 3.77 5.09
C SER A 100 1.50 2.47 5.51
N ALA A 101 0.78 1.37 5.32
CA ALA A 101 1.33 0.03 5.35
C ALA A 101 2.15 -0.28 4.09
N LEU A 102 2.13 0.58 3.07
CA LEU A 102 2.82 0.41 1.78
C LEU A 102 4.19 1.08 1.70
N LEU A 103 4.69 1.63 2.80
CA LEU A 103 5.98 2.33 2.84
C LEU A 103 7.16 1.35 2.62
N ARG A 104 7.47 1.04 1.37
CA ARG A 104 8.56 0.16 0.90
C ARG A 104 8.92 0.55 -0.53
N ASP A 105 10.21 0.60 -0.84
CA ASP A 105 10.72 0.92 -2.19
C ASP A 105 10.25 -0.02 -3.30
N VAL A 106 9.98 -1.28 -2.95
CA VAL A 106 9.46 -2.29 -3.88
C VAL A 106 8.04 -2.02 -4.35
N ILE A 107 7.27 -1.17 -3.67
CA ILE A 107 5.90 -0.86 -4.10
C ILE A 107 5.95 0.32 -5.07
N PRO A 108 5.68 0.12 -6.37
CA PRO A 108 5.77 1.19 -7.35
C PRO A 108 4.57 2.14 -7.25
N PRO A 109 4.71 3.41 -7.68
CA PRO A 109 3.60 4.36 -7.75
C PRO A 109 2.41 3.89 -8.61
N SER A 110 2.65 3.01 -9.60
CA SER A 110 1.58 2.43 -10.43
C SER A 110 0.60 1.58 -9.63
N PHE A 111 1.04 0.92 -8.55
CA PHE A 111 0.16 0.08 -7.74
C PHE A 111 -0.86 0.87 -6.92
N VAL A 112 -0.51 2.11 -6.56
CA VAL A 112 -1.38 2.97 -5.74
C VAL A 112 -2.15 3.98 -6.57
N ARG A 113 -1.74 4.26 -7.81
CA ARG A 113 -2.37 5.29 -8.66
C ARG A 113 -3.75 4.82 -9.13
N LEU A 114 -4.69 5.76 -9.17
CA LEU A 114 -5.99 5.61 -9.80
C LEU A 114 -6.15 6.69 -10.88
N ASN A 115 -6.83 6.38 -11.99
CA ASN A 115 -7.17 7.41 -12.99
C ASN A 115 -8.41 8.19 -12.55
N ASP A 116 -9.39 7.48 -11.99
CA ASP A 116 -10.60 8.03 -11.38
C ASP A 116 -10.81 7.53 -9.93
N PRO A 117 -11.55 8.28 -9.09
CA PRO A 117 -11.83 7.93 -7.69
C PRO A 117 -12.29 6.51 -7.41
N ASP A 118 -13.09 5.93 -8.33
CA ASP A 118 -13.75 4.63 -8.16
C ASP A 118 -13.04 3.50 -8.91
N ASP A 119 -11.94 3.80 -9.60
CA ASP A 119 -11.18 2.80 -10.36
C ASP A 119 -10.59 1.71 -9.45
N GLU A 120 -10.16 0.62 -10.06
CA GLU A 120 -9.39 -0.43 -9.41
C GLU A 120 -7.94 -0.37 -9.85
N ASN A 121 -7.07 -0.91 -8.99
CA ASN A 121 -5.66 -1.15 -9.27
C ASN A 121 -5.18 -2.36 -8.47
N VAL A 122 -3.90 -2.69 -8.58
CA VAL A 122 -3.28 -3.79 -7.81
C VAL A 122 -3.58 -3.71 -6.30
N VAL A 123 -3.54 -2.52 -5.68
CA VAL A 123 -3.81 -2.37 -4.25
C VAL A 123 -5.27 -2.67 -3.91
N THR A 124 -6.23 -2.11 -4.65
CA THR A 124 -7.65 -2.36 -4.38
C THR A 124 -7.98 -3.84 -4.56
N LYS A 125 -7.50 -4.44 -5.66
CA LYS A 125 -7.75 -5.86 -5.98
C LYS A 125 -7.16 -6.80 -4.92
N VAL A 126 -5.92 -6.58 -4.48
CA VAL A 126 -5.34 -7.37 -3.37
C VAL A 126 -6.14 -7.19 -2.06
N MET A 127 -6.62 -5.98 -1.80
CA MET A 127 -7.44 -5.70 -0.61
C MET A 127 -8.82 -6.34 -0.66
N GLU A 128 -9.32 -6.72 -1.82
CA GLU A 128 -10.60 -7.42 -1.99
C GLU A 128 -10.49 -8.96 -1.94
N LEU A 129 -9.30 -9.52 -2.16
CA LEU A 129 -9.09 -10.97 -2.07
C LEU A 129 -9.53 -11.54 -0.71
N ASP A 130 -10.36 -12.58 -0.73
CA ASP A 130 -10.66 -13.37 0.47
C ASP A 130 -9.53 -14.39 0.69
N THR A 131 -8.59 -14.06 1.58
CA THR A 131 -7.35 -14.81 1.79
C THR A 131 -6.83 -14.64 3.21
N THR A 132 -6.27 -15.72 3.76
CA THR A 132 -5.56 -15.67 5.04
C THR A 132 -4.07 -15.33 4.85
N VAL A 133 -3.58 -15.39 3.62
CA VAL A 133 -2.23 -14.92 3.28
C VAL A 133 -2.11 -13.42 3.52
N SER A 134 -0.96 -13.00 4.07
CA SER A 134 -0.66 -11.58 4.31
C SER A 134 -0.70 -10.78 3.00
N LYS A 135 -1.67 -9.86 2.91
CA LYS A 135 -1.87 -8.97 1.76
C LYS A 135 -0.65 -8.07 1.53
N ILE A 136 -0.01 -7.63 2.60
CA ILE A 136 1.23 -6.85 2.53
C ILE A 136 2.39 -7.66 1.95
N LYS A 137 2.55 -8.94 2.32
CA LYS A 137 3.58 -9.80 1.72
C LYS A 137 3.31 -10.04 0.23
N LEU A 138 2.04 -10.23 -0.15
CA LEU A 138 1.64 -10.35 -1.54
C LEU A 138 1.99 -9.09 -2.34
N LEU A 139 1.60 -7.90 -1.86
CA LEU A 139 1.94 -6.62 -2.50
C LEU A 139 3.45 -6.43 -2.65
N VAL A 140 4.23 -6.79 -1.63
CA VAL A 140 5.70 -6.75 -1.69
C VAL A 140 6.24 -7.68 -2.78
N SER A 141 5.70 -8.88 -2.90
CA SER A 141 6.13 -9.84 -3.91
C SER A 141 5.79 -9.37 -5.32
N LEU A 142 4.56 -8.91 -5.54
CA LEU A 142 4.13 -8.30 -6.80
C LEU A 142 5.00 -7.07 -7.15
N GLY A 143 5.31 -6.24 -6.17
CA GLY A 143 6.19 -5.08 -6.35
C GLY A 143 7.61 -5.44 -6.79
N ARG A 144 8.17 -6.53 -6.26
CA ARG A 144 9.48 -7.06 -6.71
C ARG A 144 9.44 -7.55 -8.15
N VAL A 145 8.33 -8.13 -8.61
CA VAL A 145 8.14 -8.48 -10.02
C VAL A 145 8.10 -7.20 -10.87
N ALA A 146 7.39 -6.19 -10.40
CA ALA A 146 7.26 -4.90 -11.09
C ALA A 146 8.57 -4.07 -11.17
N GLN A 147 9.61 -4.46 -10.43
CA GLN A 147 10.93 -3.82 -10.49
C GLN A 147 11.87 -4.44 -11.54
N GLN A 148 11.45 -5.49 -12.24
CA GLN A 148 12.26 -6.08 -13.31
C GLN A 148 12.40 -5.11 -14.48
N ASP A 149 13.58 -5.06 -15.11
CA ASP A 149 13.96 -4.04 -16.11
C ASP A 149 13.04 -4.00 -17.35
N ASP A 150 12.33 -5.09 -17.62
CA ASP A 150 11.40 -5.27 -18.74
C ASP A 150 9.92 -5.15 -18.36
N PHE A 151 9.60 -4.79 -17.12
CA PHE A 151 8.20 -4.66 -16.69
C PHE A 151 7.48 -3.51 -17.41
N THR A 152 6.40 -3.84 -18.09
CA THR A 152 5.62 -2.93 -18.93
C THR A 152 4.22 -2.67 -18.37
N ALA A 153 3.47 -1.79 -19.04
CA ALA A 153 2.05 -1.62 -18.77
C ALA A 153 1.24 -2.89 -19.08
N GLU A 154 1.63 -3.68 -20.09
CA GLU A 154 0.96 -4.95 -20.41
C GLU A 154 1.18 -6.00 -19.31
N ASP A 155 2.35 -6.00 -18.67
CA ASP A 155 2.63 -6.85 -17.51
C ASP A 155 1.82 -6.44 -16.29
N LEU A 156 1.61 -5.13 -16.10
CA LEU A 156 0.73 -4.60 -15.05
C LEU A 156 -0.73 -5.03 -15.30
N ASP A 157 -1.24 -4.85 -16.52
CA ASP A 157 -2.60 -5.27 -16.90
C ASP A 157 -2.78 -6.79 -16.72
N SER A 158 -1.75 -7.57 -17.06
CA SER A 158 -1.75 -9.03 -16.85
C SER A 158 -1.75 -9.41 -15.38
N MET A 159 -1.01 -8.66 -14.53
CA MET A 159 -1.00 -8.85 -13.09
C MET A 159 -2.36 -8.54 -12.48
N GLU A 160 -3.01 -7.45 -12.89
CA GLU A 160 -4.36 -7.10 -12.44
C GLU A 160 -5.39 -8.15 -12.87
N GLY A 161 -5.34 -8.64 -14.12
CA GLY A 161 -6.22 -9.72 -14.58
C GLY A 161 -6.00 -11.05 -13.84
N ALA A 162 -4.77 -11.34 -13.40
CA ALA A 162 -4.50 -12.50 -12.56
C ALA A 162 -5.13 -12.36 -11.15
N LEU A 163 -5.14 -11.15 -10.58
CA LEU A 163 -5.83 -10.86 -9.32
C LEU A 163 -7.34 -10.98 -9.45
N ASP A 164 -7.91 -10.54 -10.57
CA ASP A 164 -9.34 -10.70 -10.86
C ASP A 164 -9.73 -12.18 -10.92
N THR A 165 -8.91 -12.99 -11.59
CA THR A 165 -9.11 -14.44 -11.65
C THR A 165 -9.06 -15.07 -10.26
N LEU A 166 -8.20 -14.57 -9.36
CA LEU A 166 -8.14 -15.05 -7.97
C LEU A 166 -9.36 -14.65 -7.15
N ALA A 167 -9.88 -13.44 -7.37
CA ALA A 167 -11.09 -12.96 -6.68
C ALA A 167 -12.34 -13.75 -7.08
N GLU A 168 -12.37 -14.33 -8.28
CA GLU A 168 -13.46 -15.20 -8.76
C GLU A 168 -13.41 -16.64 -8.19
N LEU A 169 -12.34 -17.03 -7.49
CA LEU A 169 -12.27 -18.35 -6.87
C LEU A 169 -13.11 -18.37 -5.58
N ASP A 170 -14.20 -19.14 -5.61
CA ASP A 170 -15.14 -19.29 -4.48
C ASP A 170 -14.58 -19.98 -3.22
N ASP A 171 -13.33 -20.46 -3.25
CA ASP A 171 -12.72 -21.24 -2.18
C ASP A 171 -11.42 -20.60 -1.71
N THR A 172 -11.48 -20.03 -0.50
CA THR A 172 -10.35 -19.39 0.20
C THR A 172 -9.13 -20.30 0.26
N GLU A 173 -9.28 -21.64 0.40
CA GLU A 173 -8.15 -22.57 0.44
C GLU A 173 -7.40 -22.62 -0.91
N ASN A 174 -8.14 -22.56 -2.02
CA ASN A 174 -7.55 -22.56 -3.37
C ASN A 174 -6.85 -21.23 -3.67
N VAL A 175 -7.42 -20.10 -3.23
CA VAL A 175 -6.78 -18.76 -3.32
C VAL A 175 -5.48 -18.75 -2.53
N ASP A 176 -5.55 -19.18 -1.28
CA ASP A 176 -4.43 -19.27 -0.35
C ASP A 176 -3.28 -20.14 -0.90
N GLN A 177 -3.61 -21.33 -1.41
CA GLN A 177 -2.63 -22.24 -2.00
C GLN A 177 -1.98 -21.62 -3.23
N TYR A 178 -2.78 -21.03 -4.12
CA TYR A 178 -2.26 -20.38 -5.33
C TYR A 178 -1.28 -19.26 -4.98
N ILE A 179 -1.67 -18.36 -4.06
CA ILE A 179 -0.82 -17.24 -3.65
C ILE A 179 0.51 -17.76 -3.09
N ARG A 180 0.48 -18.78 -2.22
CA ARG A 180 1.70 -19.33 -1.60
C ARG A 180 2.61 -20.05 -2.59
N GLU A 181 2.06 -20.73 -3.58
CA GLU A 181 2.86 -21.52 -4.54
C GLU A 181 3.37 -20.71 -5.73
N ARG A 182 2.66 -19.63 -6.10
CA ARG A 182 2.91 -18.90 -7.35
C ARG A 182 3.38 -17.47 -7.16
N LEU A 183 3.00 -16.83 -6.05
CA LEU A 183 3.17 -15.39 -5.86
C LEU A 183 4.01 -15.01 -4.64
N LEU A 184 4.40 -15.96 -3.78
CA LEU A 184 5.27 -15.73 -2.61
C LEU A 184 6.54 -16.58 -2.66
#